data_AF-A0A7X7BPG4-F1
#
_entry.id   AF-A0A7X7BPG4-F1
#
_cell.length_a   1.000
_cell.length_b   1.000
_cell.length_c   1.000
_cell.angle_alpha   90.00
_cell.angle_beta   90.00
_cell.angle_gamma   90.00
#
_symmetry.space_group_name_H-M   'P 1'
#
loop_
_entity.id
_entity.type
_entity.pdbx_description
1 polymer ?
#
loop_
_entity_poly.entity_id
_entity_poly.type
_entity_poly.pdbx_seq_one_letter_code
_entity_poly.pdbx_strand_id
1 'polypeptide(L)'
;MKSKLAKLAAVLLPYRFRIICTFAGLLGGIGGIVLGFLSGFFIDLLILRTNDEKKLQTLFEQSALKNSLIEEPFEGALQICSLSVYLTGNPSFAAKQIRGAFPLFAHIDWETLCRAAFSASIPNIDLVTECLASKLSKCSDTGLLSNVFGLLEAVEFGWDDRNGNKPSAYLSELLQVSCKKTNRASAYRILGVNETDALSVIKSAHRRLVTQYHP
;
A
#
# COMPACT_ATOMS: atom_id res chain seq x y z
N MET A 1 -8.48 36.15 28.67
CA MET A 1 -9.51 35.07 28.77
C MET A 1 -9.80 34.37 27.44
N LYS A 2 -10.03 35.08 26.32
CA LYS A 2 -10.33 34.47 25.00
C LYS A 2 -9.27 33.46 24.50
N SER A 3 -7.98 33.72 24.74
CA SER A 3 -6.87 32.83 24.34
C SER A 3 -6.86 31.47 25.08
N LYS A 4 -7.24 31.44 26.37
CA LYS A 4 -7.31 30.17 27.13
C LYS A 4 -8.53 29.34 26.74
N LEU A 5 -9.67 29.97 26.49
CA LEU A 5 -10.88 29.31 25.99
C LEU A 5 -10.69 28.74 24.57
N ALA A 6 -9.98 29.44 23.69
CA ALA A 6 -9.66 28.95 22.35
C ALA A 6 -8.72 27.73 22.39
N LYS A 7 -7.72 27.72 23.28
CA LYS A 7 -6.85 26.56 23.49
C LYS A 7 -7.59 25.37 24.09
N LEU A 8 -8.48 25.61 25.05
CA LEU A 8 -9.31 24.57 25.66
C LEU A 8 -10.32 23.98 24.65
N ALA A 9 -10.93 24.84 23.84
CA ALA A 9 -11.82 24.43 22.76
C ALA A 9 -11.08 23.63 21.68
N ALA A 10 -9.83 23.97 21.35
CA ALA A 10 -9.00 23.19 20.42
C ALA A 10 -8.66 21.79 20.97
N VAL A 11 -8.42 21.66 22.28
CA VAL A 11 -8.15 20.38 22.95
C VAL A 11 -9.42 19.52 23.06
N LEU A 12 -10.60 20.14 23.21
CA LEU A 12 -11.88 19.44 23.33
C LEU A 12 -12.57 19.18 21.98
N LEU A 13 -12.20 19.90 20.93
CA LEU A 13 -12.73 19.74 19.56
C LEU A 13 -12.72 18.28 19.06
N PRO A 14 -11.66 17.48 19.27
CA PRO A 14 -11.62 16.09 18.81
C PRO A 14 -12.49 15.13 19.64
N TYR A 15 -13.05 15.56 20.78
CA TYR A 15 -13.89 14.76 21.67
C TYR A 15 -15.35 15.23 21.72
N ARG A 16 -15.72 16.13 20.79
CA ARG A 16 -17.02 16.81 20.83
C ARG A 16 -18.19 15.85 20.67
N PHE A 17 -18.05 14.77 19.90
CA PHE A 17 -19.15 13.81 19.72
C PHE A 17 -19.29 12.91 20.93
N ARG A 18 -18.20 12.48 21.56
CA ARG A 18 -18.23 11.81 22.86
C ARG A 18 -18.96 12.64 23.91
N ILE A 19 -18.69 13.94 23.99
CA ILE A 19 -19.36 14.83 24.95
C ILE A 19 -20.86 14.93 24.62
N ILE A 20 -21.23 15.24 23.38
CA ILE A 20 -22.63 15.42 22.96
C ILE A 20 -23.46 14.15 23.13
N CYS A 21 -22.94 12.99 22.70
CA CYS A 21 -23.65 11.72 22.80
C CYS A 21 -23.79 11.25 24.26
N THR A 22 -22.80 11.51 25.12
CA THR A 22 -22.90 11.25 26.56
C THR A 22 -23.99 12.12 27.20
N PHE A 23 -24.10 13.40 26.81
CA PHE A 23 -25.15 14.29 27.29
C PHE A 23 -26.54 13.90 26.80
N ALA A 24 -26.68 13.47 25.54
CA ALA A 24 -27.94 12.91 25.04
C ALA A 24 -28.34 11.62 25.79
N GLY A 25 -27.34 10.82 26.17
CA GLY A 25 -27.49 9.60 26.96
C GLY A 25 -28.03 9.81 28.38
N LEU A 26 -27.88 11.00 28.97
CA LEU A 26 -28.45 11.32 30.29
C LEU A 26 -29.97 11.16 30.34
N LEU A 27 -30.67 11.35 29.21
CA LEU A 27 -32.12 11.17 29.11
C LEU A 27 -32.55 9.70 29.25
N GLY A 28 -31.65 8.75 28.99
CA GLY A 28 -31.87 7.31 29.12
C GLY A 28 -31.34 6.70 30.42
N GLY A 29 -30.93 7.52 31.40
CA GLY A 29 -30.33 7.06 32.64
C GLY A 29 -28.91 6.50 32.47
N ILE A 30 -28.42 5.77 33.47
CA ILE A 30 -27.02 5.29 33.54
C ILE A 30 -26.65 4.44 32.30
N GLY A 31 -27.56 3.59 31.81
CA GLY A 31 -27.34 2.80 30.60
C GLY A 31 -27.22 3.66 29.33
N GLY A 32 -28.01 4.72 29.22
CA GLY A 32 -27.93 5.68 28.12
C GLY A 32 -26.62 6.47 28.12
N ILE A 33 -26.09 6.82 29.29
CA ILE A 33 -24.78 7.50 29.43
C ILE A 33 -23.64 6.62 28.89
N VAL A 34 -23.63 5.33 29.24
CA VAL A 34 -22.58 4.39 28.78
C VAL A 34 -22.66 4.17 27.27
N LEU A 35 -23.87 3.96 26.73
CA LEU A 35 -24.06 3.81 25.28
C LEU A 35 -23.74 5.10 24.50
N GLY A 36 -24.10 6.26 25.04
CA GLY A 36 -23.76 7.58 24.51
C GLY A 36 -22.25 7.83 24.46
N PHE A 37 -21.53 7.43 25.52
CA PHE A 37 -20.08 7.54 25.57
C PHE A 37 -19.37 6.62 24.56
N LEU A 38 -19.83 5.36 24.43
CA LEU A 38 -19.26 4.40 23.48
C LEU A 38 -19.53 4.81 22.03
N SER A 39 -20.78 5.16 21.69
CA SER A 39 -21.13 5.62 20.34
C SER A 39 -20.37 6.88 19.95
N GLY A 40 -20.31 7.88 20.83
CA GLY A 40 -19.54 9.10 20.58
C GLY A 40 -18.04 8.85 20.46
N PHE A 41 -17.47 7.89 21.21
CA PHE A 41 -16.08 7.45 21.04
C PHE A 41 -15.81 6.88 19.65
N PHE A 42 -16.68 6.00 19.15
CA PHE A 42 -16.53 5.45 17.80
C PHE A 42 -16.66 6.52 16.72
N ILE A 43 -17.60 7.48 16.89
CA ILE A 43 -17.78 8.59 15.95
C ILE A 43 -16.55 9.51 15.93
N ASP A 44 -16.01 9.87 17.10
CA ASP A 44 -14.78 10.68 17.18
C ASP A 44 -13.60 9.97 16.52
N LEU A 45 -13.45 8.65 16.74
CA LEU A 45 -12.43 7.82 16.08
C LEU A 45 -12.57 7.81 14.56
N LEU A 46 -13.80 7.66 14.06
CA LEU A 46 -14.07 7.70 12.62
C LEU A 46 -13.73 9.08 12.05
N ILE A 47 -14.12 10.17 12.70
CA ILE A 47 -13.88 11.53 12.20
C ILE A 47 -12.40 11.90 12.25
N LEU A 48 -11.68 11.52 13.31
CA LEU A 48 -10.22 11.68 13.36
C LEU A 48 -9.56 10.94 12.21
N ARG A 49 -9.94 9.68 11.99
CA ARG A 49 -9.46 8.87 10.87
C ARG A 49 -9.79 9.52 9.52
N THR A 50 -11.02 10.00 9.31
CA THR A 50 -11.41 10.67 8.06
C THR A 50 -10.67 11.98 7.84
N ASN A 51 -10.36 12.73 8.90
CA ASN A 51 -9.57 13.95 8.78
C ASN A 51 -8.11 13.65 8.44
N ASP A 52 -7.54 12.59 9.01
CA ASP A 52 -6.19 12.15 8.67
C ASP A 52 -6.15 11.56 7.25
N GLU A 53 -7.18 10.82 6.83
CA GLU A 53 -7.36 10.38 5.44
C GLU A 53 -7.47 11.57 4.48
N LYS A 54 -8.21 12.63 4.81
CA LYS A 54 -8.30 13.85 3.99
C LYS A 54 -6.98 14.60 3.91
N LYS A 55 -6.23 14.69 5.01
CA LYS A 55 -4.87 15.26 4.98
C LYS A 55 -3.98 14.44 4.07
N LEU A 56 -3.97 13.12 4.22
CA LEU A 56 -3.21 12.21 3.36
C LEU A 56 -3.64 12.31 1.89
N GLN A 57 -4.93 12.46 1.61
CA GLN A 57 -5.46 12.67 0.26
C GLN A 57 -4.93 13.97 -0.37
N THR A 58 -4.98 15.09 0.36
CA THR A 58 -4.37 16.35 -0.12
C THR A 58 -2.86 16.23 -0.30
N LEU A 59 -2.21 15.33 0.44
CA LEU A 59 -0.78 15.04 0.32
C LEU A 59 -0.46 14.12 -0.86
N PHE A 60 -1.35 13.21 -1.26
CA PHE A 60 -1.22 12.47 -2.51
C PHE A 60 -1.33 13.40 -3.72
N GLU A 61 -2.25 14.37 -3.68
CA GLU A 61 -2.40 15.40 -4.70
C GLU A 61 -1.19 16.36 -4.76
N GLN A 62 -0.58 16.67 -3.61
CA GLN A 62 0.58 17.57 -3.53
C GLN A 62 1.94 16.88 -3.71
N SER A 63 2.11 15.62 -3.32
CA SER A 63 3.35 14.85 -3.48
C SER A 63 3.62 14.48 -4.94
N ALA A 64 2.59 14.48 -5.79
CA ALA A 64 2.75 14.51 -7.24
C ALA A 64 3.45 15.80 -7.75
N LEU A 65 3.53 16.85 -6.92
CA LEU A 65 4.00 18.19 -7.28
C LEU A 65 5.18 18.72 -6.44
N LYS A 66 5.48 18.17 -5.25
CA LYS A 66 6.61 18.63 -4.42
C LYS A 66 7.15 17.60 -3.42
N ASN A 67 8.49 17.56 -3.33
CA ASN A 67 9.29 16.86 -2.31
C ASN A 67 9.06 17.42 -0.89
N SER A 68 7.90 17.22 -0.27
CA SER A 68 7.65 17.80 1.07
C SER A 68 7.17 16.82 2.12
N LEU A 69 7.99 16.70 3.17
CA LEU A 69 7.62 16.75 4.60
C LEU A 69 6.68 15.67 5.15
N ILE A 70 6.83 14.42 4.73
CA ILE A 70 6.27 13.27 5.45
C ILE A 70 7.40 12.30 5.74
N GLU A 71 7.43 11.76 6.97
CA GLU A 71 8.17 10.52 7.27
C GLU A 71 7.49 9.39 6.48
N GLU A 72 7.82 9.27 5.19
CA GLU A 72 7.51 8.07 4.43
C GLU A 72 8.20 6.89 5.15
N PRO A 73 7.52 5.73 5.27
CA PRO A 73 8.12 4.49 5.79
C PRO A 73 9.52 4.22 5.25
N PHE A 74 9.66 4.47 3.95
CA PHE A 74 10.84 4.46 3.14
C PHE A 74 10.51 5.23 1.86
N GLU A 75 11.52 5.72 1.16
CA GLU A 75 11.33 6.49 -0.07
C GLU A 75 10.55 5.67 -1.12
N GLY A 76 9.37 6.17 -1.53
CA GLY A 76 8.56 5.52 -2.55
C GLY A 76 7.39 4.67 -2.01
N ALA A 77 7.26 4.55 -0.69
CA ALA A 77 6.16 3.82 -0.05
C ALA A 77 4.77 4.32 -0.46
N LEU A 78 4.61 5.63 -0.64
CA LEU A 78 3.36 6.25 -1.11
C LEU A 78 3.03 5.84 -2.55
N GLN A 79 4.03 5.89 -3.44
CA GLN A 79 3.88 5.51 -4.85
C GLN A 79 3.56 4.01 -4.99
N ILE A 80 4.13 3.16 -4.14
CA ILE A 80 3.81 1.73 -4.08
C ILE A 80 2.36 1.52 -3.64
N CYS A 81 1.89 2.26 -2.63
CA CYS A 81 0.49 2.19 -2.20
C CYS A 81 -0.46 2.59 -3.32
N SER A 82 -0.21 3.73 -3.98
CA SER A 82 -1.09 4.19 -5.06
C SER A 82 -1.10 3.21 -6.23
N LEU A 83 0.06 2.68 -6.63
CA LEU A 83 0.15 1.71 -7.71
C LEU A 83 -0.54 0.38 -7.35
N SER A 84 -0.33 -0.13 -6.15
CA SER A 84 -0.95 -1.39 -5.69
C SER A 84 -2.47 -1.27 -5.57
N VAL A 85 -2.96 -0.12 -5.08
CA VAL A 85 -4.39 0.17 -4.98
C VAL A 85 -5.03 0.28 -6.36
N TYR A 86 -4.36 0.94 -7.30
CA TYR A 86 -4.82 1.05 -8.68
C TYR A 86 -4.95 -0.34 -9.32
N LEU A 87 -3.93 -1.18 -9.18
CA LEU A 87 -3.88 -2.52 -9.79
C LEU A 87 -4.90 -3.49 -9.19
N THR A 88 -5.11 -3.42 -7.88
CA THR A 88 -6.00 -4.35 -7.17
C THR A 88 -7.45 -3.88 -7.10
N GLY A 89 -7.69 -2.58 -7.32
CA GLY A 89 -9.01 -1.95 -7.12
C GLY A 89 -9.53 -1.99 -5.68
N ASN A 90 -8.74 -2.48 -4.72
CA ASN A 90 -9.15 -2.68 -3.35
C ASN A 90 -8.04 -2.30 -2.35
N PRO A 91 -8.22 -1.22 -1.56
CA PRO A 91 -7.19 -0.73 -0.66
C PRO A 91 -6.85 -1.70 0.48
N SER A 92 -7.80 -2.52 0.93
CA SER A 92 -7.56 -3.50 1.99
C SER A 92 -6.73 -4.68 1.49
N PHE A 93 -6.95 -5.09 0.23
CA PHE A 93 -6.16 -6.14 -0.39
C PHE A 93 -4.75 -5.65 -0.72
N ALA A 94 -4.61 -4.45 -1.29
CA ALA A 94 -3.32 -3.80 -1.53
C ALA A 94 -2.48 -3.72 -0.24
N ALA A 95 -3.06 -3.23 0.86
CA ALA A 95 -2.36 -3.11 2.14
C ALA A 95 -1.87 -4.46 2.69
N LYS A 96 -2.64 -5.54 2.51
CA LYS A 96 -2.23 -6.89 2.92
C LYS A 96 -1.05 -7.40 2.09
N GLN A 97 -1.07 -7.19 0.77
CA GLN A 97 0.03 -7.59 -0.10
C GLN A 97 1.31 -6.80 0.20
N ILE A 98 1.19 -5.49 0.45
CA ILE A 98 2.33 -4.65 0.84
C ILE A 98 2.93 -5.13 2.17
N ARG A 99 2.11 -5.43 3.18
CA ARG A 99 2.60 -6.00 4.45
C ARG A 99 3.36 -7.31 4.25
N GLY A 100 2.90 -8.15 3.32
CA GLY A 100 3.57 -9.41 2.97
C GLY A 100 4.92 -9.21 2.29
N ALA A 101 5.01 -8.24 1.37
CA ALA A 101 6.24 -7.93 0.65
C ALA A 101 7.27 -7.15 1.48
N PHE A 102 6.82 -6.39 2.49
CA PHE A 102 7.67 -5.54 3.32
C PHE A 102 7.55 -5.88 4.82
N PRO A 103 8.06 -7.04 5.27
CA PRO A 103 7.90 -7.50 6.66
C PRO A 103 8.54 -6.58 7.69
N LEU A 104 9.65 -5.90 7.34
CA LEU A 104 10.32 -4.92 8.20
C LEU A 104 9.43 -3.71 8.52
N PHE A 105 8.48 -3.41 7.64
CA PHE A 105 7.57 -2.27 7.75
C PHE A 105 6.14 -2.71 8.07
N ALA A 106 5.94 -3.94 8.58
CA ALA A 106 4.61 -4.47 8.87
C ALA A 106 3.84 -3.69 9.96
N HIS A 107 4.56 -2.99 10.84
CA HIS A 107 4.01 -2.16 11.92
C HIS A 107 3.30 -0.90 11.43
N ILE A 108 3.44 -0.56 10.15
CA ILE A 108 2.90 0.66 9.55
C ILE A 108 1.44 0.45 9.17
N ASP A 109 0.63 1.50 9.33
CA ASP A 109 -0.77 1.51 8.93
C ASP A 109 -0.95 1.68 7.41
N TRP A 110 -0.53 0.65 6.68
CA TRP A 110 -0.69 0.53 5.23
C TRP A 110 -2.14 0.64 4.77
N GLU A 111 -3.10 0.30 5.63
CA GLU A 111 -4.51 0.32 5.28
C GLU A 111 -5.02 1.75 5.14
N THR A 112 -4.67 2.62 6.08
CA THR A 112 -5.01 4.04 6.02
C THR A 112 -4.29 4.73 4.85
N LEU A 113 -3.02 4.38 4.59
CA LEU A 113 -2.28 4.88 3.43
C LEU A 113 -2.92 4.46 2.09
N CYS A 114 -3.29 3.18 1.94
CA CYS A 114 -3.93 2.66 0.73
C CYS A 114 -5.33 3.23 0.53
N ARG A 115 -6.12 3.43 1.59
CA ARG A 115 -7.45 4.08 1.51
C ARG A 115 -7.34 5.53 1.09
N ALA A 116 -6.38 6.26 1.63
CA ALA A 116 -6.11 7.63 1.20
C ALA A 116 -5.67 7.69 -0.26
N ALA A 117 -4.81 6.76 -0.71
CA ALA A 117 -4.42 6.65 -2.11
C ALA A 117 -5.61 6.31 -3.04
N PHE A 118 -6.51 5.42 -2.62
CA PHE A 118 -7.73 5.07 -3.37
C PHE A 118 -8.68 6.25 -3.51
N SER A 119 -8.77 7.08 -2.47
CA SER A 119 -9.67 8.23 -2.43
C SER A 119 -9.11 9.43 -3.18
N ALA A 120 -7.77 9.53 -3.30
CA ALA A 120 -7.12 10.50 -4.15
C ALA A 120 -7.37 10.14 -5.63
N SER A 121 -7.56 11.15 -6.48
CA SER A 121 -7.54 10.93 -7.92
C SER A 121 -6.11 10.57 -8.32
N ILE A 122 -5.80 9.27 -8.36
CA ILE A 122 -4.46 8.79 -8.68
C ILE A 122 -4.12 9.31 -10.09
N PRO A 123 -3.04 10.10 -10.26
CA PRO A 123 -2.61 10.53 -11.58
C PRO A 123 -2.20 9.31 -12.42
N ASN A 124 -2.08 9.50 -13.73
CA ASN A 124 -1.70 8.47 -14.70
C ASN A 124 -0.67 7.47 -14.12
N ILE A 125 -0.95 6.16 -14.26
CA ILE A 125 -0.14 5.05 -13.72
C ILE A 125 1.33 5.20 -14.13
N ASP A 126 1.56 5.61 -15.37
CA ASP A 126 2.90 5.79 -15.92
C ASP A 126 3.66 6.84 -15.12
N LEU A 127 3.03 7.97 -14.79
CA LEU A 127 3.62 9.04 -13.99
C LEU A 127 3.95 8.56 -12.56
N VAL A 128 3.06 7.76 -11.96
CA VAL A 128 3.32 7.16 -10.64
C VAL A 128 4.53 6.22 -10.71
N THR A 129 4.64 5.46 -11.79
CA THR A 129 5.74 4.51 -12.04
C THR A 129 7.06 5.25 -12.29
N GLU A 130 7.04 6.36 -13.02
CA GLU A 130 8.19 7.25 -13.22
C GLU A 130 8.65 7.92 -11.91
N CYS A 131 7.72 8.42 -11.10
CA CYS A 131 8.03 8.95 -9.77
C CYS A 131 8.63 7.88 -8.86
N LEU A 132 8.12 6.65 -8.92
CA LEU A 132 8.66 5.51 -8.18
C LEU A 132 10.09 5.19 -8.67
N ALA A 133 10.33 5.15 -9.97
CA ALA A 133 11.66 4.93 -10.55
C ALA A 133 12.66 6.00 -10.11
N SER A 134 12.26 7.29 -10.13
CA SER A 134 13.11 8.40 -9.69
C SER A 134 13.52 8.30 -8.22
N LYS A 135 12.62 7.84 -7.34
CA LYS A 135 12.93 7.59 -5.92
C LYS A 135 13.80 6.35 -5.74
N LEU A 136 13.45 5.24 -6.39
CA LEU A 136 14.19 3.98 -6.27
C LEU A 136 15.60 4.05 -6.88
N SER A 137 15.81 4.86 -7.92
CA SER A 137 17.15 5.05 -8.53
C SER A 137 18.17 5.67 -7.58
N LYS A 138 17.71 6.38 -6.55
CA LYS A 138 18.55 6.96 -5.49
C LYS A 138 18.82 5.98 -4.35
N CYS A 139 18.05 4.90 -4.28
CA CYS A 139 18.12 3.91 -3.21
C CYS A 139 19.10 2.79 -3.60
N SER A 140 20.16 2.61 -2.82
CA SER A 140 21.17 1.56 -3.03
C SER A 140 20.78 0.18 -2.49
N ASP A 141 19.59 0.04 -1.91
CA ASP A 141 19.13 -1.19 -1.28
C ASP A 141 18.51 -2.17 -2.29
N THR A 142 19.32 -3.15 -2.70
CA THR A 142 18.90 -4.23 -3.61
C THR A 142 17.77 -5.12 -3.06
N GLY A 143 17.64 -5.22 -1.73
CA GLY A 143 16.57 -6.01 -1.09
C GLY A 143 15.21 -5.33 -1.22
N LEU A 144 15.19 -4.02 -1.01
CA LEU A 144 13.98 -3.21 -1.20
C LEU A 144 13.47 -3.32 -2.64
N LEU A 145 14.36 -3.21 -3.62
CA LEU A 145 14.01 -3.31 -5.03
C LEU A 145 13.42 -4.67 -5.41
N SER A 146 14.00 -5.76 -4.89
CA SER A 146 13.46 -7.11 -5.10
C SER A 146 12.06 -7.26 -4.52
N ASN A 147 11.80 -6.67 -3.35
CA ASN A 147 10.47 -6.70 -2.71
C ASN A 147 9.45 -5.87 -3.48
N VAL A 148 9.85 -4.72 -4.06
CA VAL A 148 8.99 -3.92 -4.94
C VAL A 148 8.58 -4.72 -6.16
N PHE A 149 9.53 -5.35 -6.86
CA PHE A 149 9.19 -6.16 -8.04
C PHE A 149 8.34 -7.39 -7.68
N GLY A 150 8.65 -8.08 -6.57
CA GLY A 150 7.84 -9.20 -6.10
C GLY A 150 6.41 -8.79 -5.73
N LEU A 151 6.23 -7.61 -5.13
CA LEU A 151 4.90 -7.05 -4.88
C LEU A 151 4.17 -6.76 -6.20
N LEU A 152 4.82 -6.07 -7.15
CA LEU A 152 4.23 -5.72 -8.44
C LEU A 152 3.80 -6.96 -9.22
N GLU A 153 4.66 -7.98 -9.31
CA GLU A 153 4.29 -9.26 -9.95
C GLU A 153 3.05 -9.90 -9.30
N ALA A 154 2.90 -9.79 -7.98
CA ALA A 154 1.74 -10.32 -7.26
C ALA A 154 0.45 -9.51 -7.50
N VAL A 155 0.54 -8.18 -7.57
CA VAL A 155 -0.62 -7.30 -7.76
C VAL A 155 -1.01 -7.12 -9.23
N GLU A 156 -0.10 -7.39 -10.17
CA GLU A 156 -0.34 -7.39 -11.62
C GLU A 156 -0.98 -8.68 -12.14
N PHE A 157 -1.33 -9.60 -11.24
CA PHE A 157 -2.03 -10.83 -11.59
C PHE A 157 -3.40 -10.48 -12.19
N GLY A 158 -3.53 -10.64 -13.51
CA GLY A 158 -4.73 -10.25 -14.26
C GLY A 158 -4.66 -8.89 -14.96
N TRP A 159 -3.46 -8.30 -15.11
CA TRP A 159 -3.26 -7.10 -15.92
C TRP A 159 -3.83 -7.26 -17.33
N ASP A 160 -4.55 -6.24 -17.79
CA ASP A 160 -5.07 -6.15 -19.15
C ASP A 160 -4.03 -5.47 -20.03
N ASP A 161 -3.41 -6.22 -20.93
CA ASP A 161 -2.37 -5.72 -21.85
C ASP A 161 -2.89 -4.59 -22.78
N ARG A 162 -4.21 -4.37 -22.86
CA ARG A 162 -4.80 -3.20 -23.56
C ARG A 162 -4.49 -1.87 -22.87
N ASN A 163 -4.16 -1.89 -21.58
CA ASN A 163 -3.79 -0.71 -20.80
C ASN A 163 -2.32 -0.32 -20.98
N GLY A 164 -1.58 -1.03 -21.83
CA GLY A 164 -0.16 -0.78 -22.10
C GLY A 164 0.76 -1.73 -21.33
N ASN A 165 2.00 -1.28 -21.14
CA ASN A 165 3.02 -2.07 -20.47
C ASN A 165 2.69 -2.26 -18.99
N LYS A 166 3.03 -3.45 -18.46
CA LYS A 166 2.92 -3.71 -17.03
C LYS A 166 3.79 -2.73 -16.24
N PRO A 167 3.31 -2.19 -15.11
CA PRO A 167 4.11 -1.28 -14.28
C PRO A 167 5.47 -1.86 -13.86
N SER A 168 5.57 -3.16 -13.61
CA SER A 168 6.83 -3.87 -13.33
C SER A 168 7.78 -3.85 -14.52
N ALA A 169 7.27 -4.13 -15.72
CA ALA A 169 8.05 -4.07 -16.95
C ALA A 169 8.53 -2.65 -17.23
N TYR A 170 7.64 -1.66 -17.12
CA TYR A 170 7.96 -0.26 -17.34
C TYR A 170 8.95 0.28 -16.29
N LEU A 171 8.76 -0.04 -15.02
CA LEU A 171 9.70 0.30 -13.94
C LEU A 171 11.08 -0.31 -14.18
N SER A 172 11.14 -1.55 -14.69
CA SER A 172 12.39 -2.23 -15.01
C SER A 172 13.15 -1.57 -16.15
N GLU A 173 12.43 -1.05 -17.16
CA GLU A 173 13.01 -0.28 -18.26
C GLU A 173 13.57 1.05 -17.74
N LEU A 174 12.82 1.78 -16.91
CA LEU A 174 13.24 3.06 -16.35
C LEU A 174 14.47 2.94 -15.44
N LEU A 175 14.53 1.89 -14.62
CA LEU A 175 15.66 1.65 -13.72
C LEU A 175 16.86 1.00 -14.43
N GLN A 176 16.73 0.63 -15.71
CA GLN A 176 17.68 -0.23 -16.44
C GLN A 176 18.00 -1.54 -15.70
N VAL A 177 17.16 -1.92 -14.75
CA VAL A 177 17.27 -3.16 -14.00
C VAL A 177 16.51 -4.18 -14.82
N SER A 178 17.22 -5.03 -15.54
CA SER A 178 16.58 -6.09 -16.31
C SER A 178 15.77 -7.00 -15.37
N CYS A 179 14.43 -6.86 -15.35
CA CYS A 179 13.50 -7.74 -14.64
C CYS A 179 13.56 -9.21 -15.11
N LYS A 180 14.47 -9.54 -16.04
CA LYS A 180 14.67 -10.89 -16.57
C LYS A 180 15.46 -11.84 -15.67
N LYS A 181 16.09 -11.38 -14.59
CA LYS A 181 17.03 -12.22 -13.84
C LYS A 181 16.47 -13.06 -12.69
N THR A 182 15.24 -12.85 -12.21
CA THR A 182 14.82 -13.46 -10.94
C THR A 182 13.88 -14.65 -11.03
N ASN A 183 13.04 -14.78 -12.07
CA ASN A 183 12.12 -15.94 -12.16
C ASN A 183 12.55 -17.03 -13.15
N ARG A 184 13.28 -16.69 -14.22
CA ARG A 184 13.70 -17.70 -15.20
C ARG A 184 14.77 -18.62 -14.62
N ALA A 185 15.91 -18.07 -14.18
CA ALA A 185 16.99 -18.84 -13.56
C ALA A 185 16.51 -19.64 -12.33
N SER A 186 15.61 -19.07 -11.52
CA SER A 186 15.00 -19.74 -10.38
C SER A 186 14.11 -20.92 -10.79
N ALA A 187 13.30 -20.79 -11.84
CA ALA A 187 12.49 -21.89 -12.38
C ALA A 187 13.36 -23.04 -12.92
N TYR A 188 14.43 -22.73 -13.64
CA TYR A 188 15.41 -23.72 -14.10
C TYR A 188 16.10 -24.41 -12.90
N ARG A 189 16.45 -23.65 -11.86
CA ARG A 189 17.03 -24.19 -10.62
C ARG A 189 16.06 -25.10 -9.85
N ILE A 190 14.77 -24.76 -9.76
CA ILE A 190 13.73 -25.61 -9.16
C ILE A 190 13.61 -26.93 -9.92
N LEU A 191 13.68 -26.88 -11.24
CA LEU A 191 13.68 -28.06 -12.10
C LEU A 191 15.01 -28.83 -12.08
N GLY A 192 16.07 -28.27 -11.50
CA GLY A 192 17.41 -28.87 -11.45
C GLY A 192 18.11 -28.94 -12.81
N VAL A 193 17.81 -28.01 -13.72
CA VAL A 193 18.32 -27.96 -15.11
C VAL A 193 18.95 -26.60 -15.39
N ASN A 194 19.80 -26.53 -16.41
CA ASN A 194 20.41 -25.28 -16.88
C ASN A 194 19.54 -24.61 -17.96
N GLU A 195 19.71 -23.30 -18.14
CA GLU A 195 18.95 -22.54 -19.15
C GLU A 195 19.28 -22.95 -20.59
N THR A 196 20.49 -23.47 -20.81
CA THR A 196 20.99 -23.94 -22.10
C THR A 196 20.59 -25.39 -22.41
N ASP A 197 19.95 -26.08 -21.48
CA ASP A 197 19.58 -27.47 -21.68
C ASP A 197 18.48 -27.61 -22.74
N ALA A 198 18.54 -28.70 -23.51
CA ALA A 198 17.56 -28.97 -24.54
C ALA A 198 16.14 -29.10 -23.95
N LEU A 199 15.14 -28.65 -24.71
CA LEU A 199 13.73 -28.70 -24.29
C LEU A 199 13.25 -30.09 -23.86
N SER A 200 13.80 -31.15 -24.46
CA SER A 200 13.52 -32.54 -24.09
C SER A 200 13.96 -32.85 -22.65
N VAL A 201 15.12 -32.34 -22.23
CA VAL A 201 15.68 -32.52 -20.88
C VAL A 201 14.83 -31.78 -19.85
N ILE A 202 14.47 -30.52 -20.15
CA ILE A 202 13.61 -29.70 -19.28
C ILE A 202 12.24 -30.37 -19.07
N LYS A 203 11.62 -30.88 -20.14
CA LYS A 203 10.33 -31.59 -20.06
C LYS A 203 10.43 -32.88 -19.27
N SER A 204 11.54 -33.61 -19.39
CA SER A 204 11.78 -34.84 -18.61
C SER A 204 11.91 -34.53 -17.11
N ALA A 205 12.69 -33.51 -16.75
CA ALA A 205 12.87 -33.07 -15.37
C ALA A 205 11.55 -32.60 -14.73
N HIS A 206 10.76 -31.81 -15.47
CA HIS A 206 9.43 -31.38 -15.04
C HIS A 206 8.50 -32.58 -14.81
N ARG A 207 8.42 -33.53 -15.76
CA ARG A 207 7.58 -34.73 -15.60
C ARG A 207 7.96 -35.55 -14.39
N ARG A 208 9.26 -35.70 -14.12
CA ARG A 208 9.74 -36.42 -12.92
C ARG A 208 9.24 -35.76 -11.63
N LEU A 209 9.36 -34.43 -11.53
CA LEU A 209 8.92 -33.68 -10.36
C LEU A 209 7.39 -33.71 -10.20
N VAL A 210 6.65 -33.56 -11.31
CA VAL A 210 5.18 -33.66 -11.27
C VAL A 210 4.74 -35.04 -10.77
N THR A 211 5.31 -36.14 -11.28
CA THR A 211 4.94 -37.48 -10.80
C THR A 211 5.18 -37.67 -9.29
N GLN A 212 6.16 -36.97 -8.72
CA GLN A 212 6.54 -37.11 -7.32
C GLN A 212 5.73 -36.20 -6.38
N TYR A 213 5.26 -35.05 -6.86
CA TYR A 213 4.64 -34.01 -6.04
C TYR A 213 3.22 -33.63 -6.48
N HIS A 214 2.62 -34.35 -7.43
CA HIS A 214 1.22 -34.14 -7.81
C HIS A 214 0.31 -34.46 -6.61
N PRO A 215 -0.52 -33.52 -6.14
CA PRO A 215 -1.46 -33.74 -5.04
C PRO A 215 -2.58 -34.71 -5.41
#